data_AF-A0A949NNT2-F1
#
_entry.id   AF-A0A949NNT2-F1
#
_cell.length_a   1.000
_cell.length_b   1.000
_cell.length_c   1.000
_cell.angle_alpha   90.00
_cell.angle_beta   90.00
_cell.angle_gamma   90.00
#
_symmetry.space_group_name_H-M   'P 1'
#
loop_
_entity.id
_entity.type
_entity.pdbx_description
1 polymer ?
#
loop_
_entity_poly.entity_id
_entity_poly.type
_entity_poly.pdbx_seq_one_letter_code
_entity_poly.pdbx_strand_id
1 'polypeptide(L)'
;MAGGLSLLWLVWADGGFGNWSHLLPAAALGTVCGLLAARLLPLRRETEPVWLRLCMHCHAVNPDSEQTPLSHDWVPVDQYLEKAMQVEISHGICPHCLQEHYGQLMPGTRSSRD
;
A
#
# COMPACT_ATOMS: atom_id res chain seq x y z
N MET A 1 21.17 6.74 -2.48
CA MET A 1 22.00 7.44 -3.50
C MET A 1 23.18 6.57 -3.96
N ALA A 2 22.95 5.31 -4.36
CA ALA A 2 24.02 4.36 -4.66
C ALA A 2 24.09 3.90 -6.13
N GLY A 3 23.11 4.26 -6.96
CA GLY A 3 23.04 3.82 -8.37
C GLY A 3 23.89 4.63 -9.36
N GLY A 4 24.34 5.84 -8.98
CA GLY A 4 25.06 6.74 -9.90
C GLY A 4 26.52 6.37 -10.15
N LEU A 5 27.18 5.71 -9.19
CA LEU A 5 28.61 5.40 -9.26
C LEU A 5 28.93 4.19 -10.16
N SER A 6 27.94 3.34 -10.45
CA SER A 6 28.14 2.13 -11.25
C SER A 6 28.27 2.42 -12.76
N LEU A 7 27.62 3.49 -13.26
CA LEU A 7 27.70 3.88 -14.67
C LEU A 7 29.01 4.59 -15.01
N LEU A 8 29.57 5.34 -14.06
CA LEU A 8 30.87 6.01 -14.23
C LEU A 8 32.03 5.02 -14.32
N TRP A 9 31.94 3.87 -13.65
CA TRP A 9 32.94 2.80 -13.71
C TRP A 9 32.96 2.10 -15.08
N LEU A 10 31.79 1.87 -15.68
CA LEU A 10 31.67 1.26 -17.02
C LEU A 10 32.23 2.16 -18.13
N VAL A 11 32.08 3.48 -18.01
CA VAL A 11 32.65 4.45 -18.97
C VAL A 11 34.17 4.54 -18.87
N TRP A 12 34.75 4.31 -17.69
CA TRP A 12 36.20 4.40 -17.47
C TRP A 12 36.94 3.09 -17.78
N ALA A 13 36.32 1.93 -17.52
CA ALA A 13 36.95 0.62 -17.71
C ALA A 13 37.22 0.25 -19.19
N ASP A 14 36.47 0.80 -20.15
CA ASP A 14 36.60 0.48 -21.58
C ASP A 14 37.54 1.42 -22.37
N GLY A 15 38.30 2.28 -21.70
CA GLY A 15 39.41 2.99 -22.35
C GLY A 15 39.00 4.06 -23.36
N GLY A 16 38.73 5.26 -22.85
CA GLY A 16 38.81 6.52 -23.61
C GLY A 16 37.68 6.76 -24.64
N PHE A 17 37.53 8.03 -25.02
CA PHE A 17 36.55 8.58 -25.98
C PHE A 17 36.78 8.12 -27.44
N GLY A 18 37.01 6.83 -27.69
CA GLY A 18 37.43 6.30 -29.00
C GLY A 18 36.43 5.40 -29.72
N ASN A 19 35.46 4.78 -29.02
CA ASN A 19 34.58 3.79 -29.63
C ASN A 19 33.09 4.21 -29.58
N TRP A 20 32.61 4.81 -30.66
CA TRP A 20 31.24 5.33 -30.81
C TRP A 20 30.17 4.24 -30.84
N SER A 21 30.54 2.97 -30.99
CA SER A 21 29.60 1.84 -31.12
C SER A 21 28.80 1.56 -29.82
N HIS A 22 29.30 1.98 -28.67
CA HIS A 22 28.64 1.76 -27.37
C HIS A 22 27.66 2.87 -26.95
N LEU A 23 27.69 4.04 -27.63
CA LEU A 23 26.81 5.16 -27.31
C LEU A 23 25.36 4.91 -27.73
N LEU A 24 25.16 4.26 -28.88
CA LEU A 24 23.84 3.90 -29.39
C LEU A 24 23.08 2.92 -28.47
N PRO A 25 23.65 1.78 -28.04
CA PRO A 25 22.96 0.88 -27.11
C PRO A 25 22.74 1.51 -25.73
N ALA A 26 23.66 2.34 -25.24
CA ALA A 26 23.47 3.04 -23.97
C ALA A 26 22.32 4.06 -24.04
N ALA A 27 22.20 4.83 -25.13
CA ALA A 27 21.10 5.75 -25.35
C ALA A 27 19.75 5.01 -25.54
N ALA A 28 19.75 3.89 -26.24
CA ALA A 28 18.57 3.05 -26.40
C ALA A 28 18.10 2.46 -25.05
N LEU A 29 19.02 1.95 -24.23
CA LEU A 29 18.69 1.46 -22.89
C LEU A 29 18.17 2.60 -22.00
N GLY A 30 18.83 3.76 -22.02
CA GLY A 30 18.40 4.94 -21.26
C GLY A 30 17.00 5.43 -21.64
N THR A 31 16.69 5.47 -22.94
CA THR A 31 15.35 5.86 -23.44
C THR A 31 14.28 4.83 -23.07
N VAL A 32 14.57 3.53 -23.19
CA VAL A 32 13.65 2.46 -22.77
C VAL A 32 13.40 2.52 -21.26
N CYS A 33 14.45 2.64 -20.45
CA CYS A 33 14.32 2.81 -18.99
C CYS A 33 13.53 4.07 -18.62
N GLY A 34 13.77 5.19 -19.30
CA GLY A 34 13.04 6.44 -19.10
C GLY A 34 11.55 6.32 -19.46
N LEU A 35 11.23 5.68 -20.59
CA LEU A 35 9.85 5.41 -21.01
C LEU A 35 9.13 4.47 -20.05
N LEU A 36 9.78 3.39 -19.61
CA LEU A 36 9.25 2.49 -18.61
C LEU A 36 8.99 3.22 -17.28
N ALA A 37 9.94 4.05 -16.82
CA ALA A 37 9.74 4.86 -15.63
C ALA A 37 8.56 5.83 -15.79
N ALA A 38 8.42 6.50 -16.94
CA ALA A 38 7.30 7.41 -17.21
C ALA A 38 5.93 6.70 -17.20
N ARG A 39 5.88 5.40 -17.51
CA ARG A 39 4.65 4.59 -17.47
C ARG A 39 4.38 3.95 -16.11
N LEU A 40 5.42 3.53 -15.40
CA LEU A 40 5.30 2.80 -14.14
C LEU A 40 5.25 3.71 -12.91
N LEU A 41 5.90 4.88 -12.93
CA LEU A 41 5.88 5.83 -11.81
C LEU A 41 4.47 6.38 -11.49
N PRO A 42 3.60 6.70 -12.47
CA PRO A 42 2.22 7.08 -12.18
C PRO A 42 1.45 5.97 -11.48
N LEU A 43 1.62 4.71 -11.88
CA LEU A 43 0.96 3.56 -11.25
C LEU A 43 1.41 3.35 -9.80
N ARG A 44 2.65 3.73 -9.45
CA ARG A 44 3.14 3.69 -8.07
C ARG A 44 2.54 4.80 -7.20
N ARG A 45 2.15 5.93 -7.80
CA ARG A 45 1.61 7.07 -7.04
C ARG A 45 0.23 6.77 -6.47
N GLU A 46 -0.53 5.91 -7.14
CA GLU A 46 -1.84 5.44 -6.70
C GLU A 46 -1.78 4.43 -5.54
N THR A 47 -0.59 3.99 -5.12
CA THR A 47 -0.42 2.94 -4.08
C THR A 47 0.16 3.44 -2.78
N GLU A 48 0.33 4.76 -2.60
CA GLU A 48 0.66 5.30 -1.29
C GLU A 48 -0.55 5.13 -0.37
N PRO A 49 -0.42 4.38 0.75
CA PRO A 49 -1.55 4.16 1.64
C PRO A 49 -1.97 5.50 2.24
N VAL A 50 -3.25 5.85 2.07
CA VAL A 50 -3.85 7.01 2.72
C VAL A 50 -3.95 6.71 4.22
N TRP A 51 -3.31 7.55 5.04
CA TRP A 51 -3.32 7.40 6.50
C TRP A 51 -4.54 8.10 7.10
N LEU A 52 -5.49 7.30 7.57
CA LEU A 52 -6.66 7.79 8.30
C LEU A 52 -6.31 7.97 9.78
N ARG A 53 -6.67 9.12 10.36
CA ARG A 53 -6.57 9.33 11.81
C ARG A 53 -7.79 8.75 12.50
N LEU A 54 -7.58 7.73 13.33
CA LEU A 54 -8.61 7.13 14.18
C LEU A 54 -8.43 7.57 15.63
N CYS A 55 -9.54 7.83 16.32
CA CYS A 55 -9.55 8.07 17.74
C CYS A 55 -9.34 6.74 18.48
N MET A 56 -8.33 6.68 19.35
CA MET A 56 -8.01 5.47 20.13
C MET A 56 -9.13 5.07 21.10
N HIS A 57 -10.01 6.00 21.50
CA HIS A 57 -11.04 5.72 22.49
C HIS A 57 -12.39 5.33 21.87
N CYS A 58 -12.85 6.08 20.87
CA CYS A 58 -14.17 5.87 20.27
C CYS A 58 -14.13 5.30 18.85
N HIS A 59 -12.94 5.06 18.28
CA HIS A 59 -12.73 4.58 16.91
C HIS A 59 -13.42 5.43 15.84
N ALA A 60 -13.67 6.71 16.10
CA ALA A 60 -14.10 7.65 15.07
C ALA A 60 -12.92 8.01 14.14
N VAL A 61 -13.22 8.35 12.90
CA VAL A 61 -12.28 8.82 11.86
C VAL A 61 -12.38 10.33 11.72
N ASN A 62 -11.24 11.00 11.57
CA ASN A 62 -11.17 12.40 11.18
C ASN A 62 -10.85 12.48 9.66
N PRO A 63 -11.83 12.80 8.80
CA PRO A 63 -11.65 12.81 7.35
C PRO A 63 -10.74 13.94 6.87
N ASP A 64 -10.72 15.08 7.55
CA ASP A 64 -9.94 16.27 7.18
C ASP A 64 -8.57 16.30 7.88
N SER A 65 -8.04 15.09 8.07
CA SER A 65 -6.93 14.80 8.95
C SER A 65 -5.64 15.54 8.57
N GLU A 66 -5.46 15.88 7.30
CA GLU A 66 -4.27 16.58 6.83
C GLU A 66 -4.31 18.10 7.08
N GLN A 67 -5.52 18.68 7.19
CA GLN A 67 -5.72 20.13 7.16
C GLN A 67 -5.91 20.71 8.57
N THR A 68 -6.58 19.98 9.47
CA THR A 68 -6.86 20.47 10.82
C THR A 68 -6.67 19.38 11.88
N PRO A 69 -5.58 19.42 12.68
CA PRO A 69 -5.30 18.43 13.73
C PRO A 69 -6.41 18.25 14.76
N LEU A 70 -7.20 19.30 15.00
CA LEU A 70 -8.23 19.41 16.03
C LEU A 70 -9.62 19.68 15.43
N SER A 71 -9.90 19.25 14.20
CA SER A 71 -11.27 19.37 13.68
C SER A 71 -12.24 18.60 14.58
N HIS A 72 -13.43 19.17 14.74
CA HIS A 72 -14.51 18.59 15.54
C HIS A 72 -15.36 17.59 14.74
N ASP A 73 -15.13 17.46 13.44
CA ASP A 73 -15.92 16.66 12.50
C ASP A 73 -15.48 15.20 12.47
N TRP A 74 -15.49 14.55 13.63
CA TRP A 74 -15.22 13.12 13.75
C TRP A 74 -16.48 12.32 13.41
N VAL A 75 -16.32 11.30 12.57
CA VAL A 75 -17.41 10.39 12.19
C VAL A 75 -17.09 8.96 12.63
N PRO A 76 -18.07 8.15 13.08
CA PRO A 76 -17.83 6.74 13.37
C PRO A 76 -17.17 6.02 12.18
N VAL A 77 -16.18 5.15 12.44
CA VAL A 77 -15.45 4.46 11.38
C VAL A 77 -16.37 3.68 10.44
N ASP A 78 -17.41 3.04 10.97
CA ASP A 78 -18.34 2.29 10.15
C ASP A 78 -19.05 3.20 9.16
N GLN A 79 -19.63 4.32 9.62
CA GLN A 79 -20.29 5.30 8.74
C GLN A 79 -19.34 5.86 7.69
N TYR A 80 -18.08 6.09 8.06
CA TYR A 80 -17.06 6.55 7.13
C TYR A 80 -16.80 5.50 6.04
N LEU A 81 -16.61 4.23 6.42
CA LEU A 81 -16.34 3.13 5.52
C LEU A 81 -17.54 2.78 4.63
N GLU A 82 -18.74 2.78 5.17
CA GLU A 82 -19.99 2.59 4.41
C GLU A 82 -20.12 3.64 3.32
N LYS A 83 -19.85 4.92 3.65
CA LYS A 83 -19.88 6.01 2.68
C LYS A 83 -18.75 5.94 1.65
N ALA A 84 -17.53 5.64 2.09
CA ALA A 84 -16.35 5.64 1.24
C ALA A 84 -16.29 4.44 0.29
N MET A 85 -16.77 3.28 0.74
CA MET A 85 -16.66 2.01 0.00
C MET A 85 -18.01 1.47 -0.48
N GLN A 86 -19.13 2.13 -0.15
CA GLN A 86 -20.49 1.69 -0.51
C GLN A 86 -20.80 0.26 -0.04
N VAL A 87 -20.36 -0.05 1.17
CA VAL A 87 -20.61 -1.35 1.82
C VAL A 87 -21.57 -1.16 2.99
N GLU A 88 -22.21 -2.24 3.43
CA GLU A 88 -22.95 -2.28 4.71
C GLU A 88 -22.10 -3.03 5.74
N ILE A 89 -21.96 -2.49 6.94
CA ILE A 89 -21.11 -3.07 7.98
C ILE A 89 -21.97 -3.71 9.07
N SER A 90 -21.64 -4.95 9.41
CA SER A 90 -22.24 -5.65 10.55
C SER A 90 -21.16 -6.17 11.49
N HIS A 91 -21.47 -6.15 12.78
CA HIS A 91 -20.58 -6.66 13.80
C HIS A 91 -20.88 -8.14 14.04
N GLY A 92 -19.87 -8.98 13.85
CA GLY A 92 -19.92 -10.41 14.13
C GLY A 92 -18.70 -10.86 14.91
N ILE A 93 -18.79 -12.04 15.51
CA ILE A 93 -17.64 -12.70 16.13
C ILE A 93 -17.05 -13.71 15.14
N CYS A 94 -15.76 -13.59 14.83
CA CYS A 94 -15.13 -14.53 13.91
C CYS A 94 -15.04 -15.93 14.56
N PRO A 95 -15.00 -17.02 13.76
CA PRO A 95 -14.93 -18.38 14.29
C PRO A 95 -13.77 -18.61 15.26
N HIS A 96 -12.64 -17.92 15.06
CA HIS A 96 -11.49 -17.97 15.95
C HIS A 96 -11.81 -17.39 17.34
N CYS A 97 -12.27 -16.14 17.41
CA CYS A 97 -12.65 -15.50 18.67
C CYS A 97 -13.81 -16.22 19.35
N LEU A 98 -14.73 -16.79 18.57
CA LEU A 98 -15.84 -17.57 19.10
C LEU A 98 -15.35 -18.83 19.82
N GLN A 99 -14.43 -19.59 19.22
CA GLN A 99 -13.82 -20.76 19.84
C GLN A 99 -12.95 -20.38 21.05
N GLU A 100 -12.16 -19.32 20.93
CA GLU A 100 -11.22 -18.88 21.97
C GLU A 100 -11.93 -18.37 23.23
N HIS A 101 -12.99 -17.56 23.08
CA HIS A 101 -13.66 -16.94 24.23
C HIS A 101 -14.94 -17.68 24.67
N TYR A 102 -15.59 -18.40 23.76
CA TYR A 102 -16.89 -19.04 24.02
C TYR A 102 -16.90 -20.55 23.73
N GLY A 103 -15.78 -21.16 23.37
CA GLY A 103 -15.72 -22.58 23.00
C GLY A 103 -16.21 -23.53 24.10
N GLN A 104 -16.10 -23.15 25.37
CA GLN A 104 -16.63 -23.93 26.50
C GLN A 104 -18.17 -23.91 26.61
N LEU A 105 -18.81 -22.88 26.05
CA LEU A 105 -20.26 -22.70 26.04
C LEU A 105 -20.90 -23.28 24.77
N MET A 106 -20.10 -23.68 23.79
CA MET A 106 -20.60 -24.29 22.57
C MET A 106 -21.03 -25.73 22.84
N PRO A 107 -22.31 -26.10 22.62
CA PRO A 107 -22.72 -27.49 22.72
C PRO A 107 -21.90 -28.27 21.71
N GLY A 108 -21.16 -29.28 22.20
CA GLY A 108 -20.30 -30.12 21.38
C GLY A 108 -21.06 -30.54 20.14
N THR A 109 -20.54 -30.19 18.96
CA THR A 109 -21.14 -30.52 17.68
C THR A 109 -21.23 -32.05 17.60
N ARG A 110 -22.40 -32.60 17.93
CA ARG A 110 -22.75 -33.96 17.54
C ARG A 110 -22.79 -33.95 16.03
N SER A 111 -21.67 -34.33 15.42
CA SER A 111 -21.62 -34.75 14.03
C SER A 111 -22.62 -35.90 13.89
N SER A 112 -23.80 -35.61 13.35
CA SER A 112 -24.70 -36.61 12.81
C SER A 112 -24.00 -37.21 11.59
N ARG A 113 -23.31 -38.34 11.81
CA ARG A 113 -23.03 -39.33 10.77
C ARG A 113 -23.94 -40.51 11.04
N ASP A 114 -24.80 -40.76 10.06
CA ASP A 114 -25.51 -42.01 9.86
C ASP A 114 -24.54 -43.20 9.71
#